data_AF-A0A8J2U2G5-F1
#
_entry.id   AF-A0A8J2U2G5-F1
#
_cell.length_a   1.000
_cell.length_b   1.000
_cell.length_c   1.000
_cell.angle_alpha   90.00
_cell.angle_beta   90.00
_cell.angle_gamma   90.00
#
_symmetry.space_group_name_H-M   'P 1'
#
loop_
_entity.id
_entity.type
_entity.pdbx_description
1 polymer ?
#
loop_
_entity_poly.entity_id
_entity_poly.type
_entity_poly.pdbx_seq_one_letter_code
_entity_poly.pdbx_strand_id
1 'polypeptide(L)'
;MGKSKTKLAQICSCAIAATIAFSSSALATTVDVMVLYTDGITSRYGASVDSRINQVISVSNQVYSDSALNLQLRLVHSQKISYTDNNHPQTALEELSCDLTRFQTHNECNRGSAFSSVDSLRDQHGADMVVLMRPYKSAHNGVCGIAWVGGNGTNGDFSNKVWRETAMSVVGLDGPCADWVTSHELGHNMGLTHSSLQDARGGTYSWAWGHGKTNDFATIMGYAWVFGNDTRKAYNFSNPDLDCYGSPCGIPKNQAGAADAVAALKVVAPQIAAYTAATSGGGSDNGGGTPPPAGSPEQLKQIFIQEKETLAALKLVKDQKKQELLAAKTPYKEAHLVYKTALKAYQSALNKQQKYLDKVNVATAQYNASSGESLSYQQKLLAKVQKHTDAYNTATQVVNDTAQQLNAVTPAYQAALNAYNAAVTAFNTAKAAVVDQKVVVENAKQNYINSKA
;
A
#
# COMPACT_ATOMS: atom_id res chain seq x y z
N MET A 1 -51.01 -43.67 -42.84
CA MET A 1 -49.96 -44.51 -43.46
C MET A 1 -49.27 -43.64 -44.51
N GLY A 2 -47.98 -43.36 -44.56
CA GLY A 2 -46.79 -43.96 -43.98
C GLY A 2 -45.68 -43.85 -45.04
N LYS A 3 -44.62 -43.09 -44.71
CA LYS A 3 -43.24 -43.13 -45.25
C LYS A 3 -42.99 -42.68 -46.71
N SER A 4 -42.18 -41.63 -46.88
CA SER A 4 -40.73 -41.75 -47.17
C SER A 4 -40.18 -40.46 -47.79
N LYS A 5 -39.31 -39.74 -47.08
CA LYS A 5 -38.22 -38.93 -47.68
C LYS A 5 -36.98 -39.01 -46.80
N THR A 6 -36.05 -39.82 -47.31
CA THR A 6 -34.58 -39.70 -47.34
C THR A 6 -33.86 -38.82 -46.31
N LYS A 7 -32.94 -39.50 -45.61
CA LYS A 7 -31.91 -39.02 -44.67
C LYS A 7 -30.96 -37.98 -45.30
N LEU A 8 -30.73 -36.88 -44.59
CA LEU A 8 -29.41 -36.24 -44.54
C LEU A 8 -29.02 -36.16 -43.06
N ALA A 9 -27.97 -36.88 -42.69
CA ALA A 9 -27.44 -36.92 -41.33
C ALA A 9 -26.63 -35.65 -41.07
N GLN A 10 -27.08 -34.90 -40.07
CA GLN A 10 -26.42 -33.74 -39.50
C GLN A 10 -25.32 -34.24 -38.56
N ILE A 11 -24.05 -34.10 -38.97
CA ILE A 11 -22.91 -34.35 -38.09
C ILE A 11 -22.81 -33.17 -37.14
N CYS A 12 -23.27 -33.39 -35.92
CA CYS A 12 -23.10 -32.50 -34.78
C CYS A 12 -21.65 -32.64 -34.29
N SER A 13 -20.77 -31.74 -34.71
CA SER A 13 -19.45 -31.59 -34.09
C SER A 13 -19.60 -30.84 -32.79
N CYS A 14 -19.79 -31.56 -31.68
CA CYS A 14 -19.54 -31.06 -30.35
C CYS A 14 -18.03 -30.77 -30.20
N ALA A 15 -17.62 -29.54 -30.45
CA ALA A 15 -16.35 -29.05 -29.94
C ALA A 15 -16.54 -28.84 -28.43
N ILE A 16 -16.15 -29.85 -27.64
CA ILE A 16 -15.90 -29.67 -26.21
C ILE A 16 -14.66 -28.78 -26.13
N ALA A 17 -14.88 -27.46 -26.10
CA ALA A 17 -13.87 -26.54 -25.61
C ALA A 17 -13.74 -26.84 -24.11
N ALA A 18 -12.80 -27.73 -23.78
CA ALA A 18 -12.32 -27.86 -22.42
C ALA A 18 -11.74 -26.49 -22.02
N THR A 19 -12.55 -25.71 -21.32
CA THR A 19 -12.05 -24.57 -20.56
C THR A 19 -11.10 -25.14 -19.51
N ILE A 20 -9.81 -25.11 -19.83
CA ILE A 20 -8.79 -25.14 -18.80
C ILE A 20 -8.97 -23.84 -18.03
N ALA A 21 -9.82 -23.89 -17.01
CA ALA A 21 -9.77 -22.93 -15.93
C ALA A 21 -8.41 -23.14 -15.29
N PHE A 22 -7.42 -22.36 -15.72
CA PHE A 22 -6.29 -22.08 -14.86
C PHE A 22 -6.90 -21.35 -13.66
N SER A 23 -7.22 -22.11 -12.61
CA SER A 23 -7.26 -21.55 -11.28
C SER A 23 -5.87 -20.99 -11.05
N SER A 24 -5.68 -19.70 -11.32
CA SER A 24 -4.60 -18.95 -10.73
C SER A 24 -4.85 -19.05 -9.23
N SER A 25 -4.26 -20.05 -8.59
CA SER A 25 -3.93 -19.98 -7.18
C SER A 25 -2.99 -18.78 -7.07
N ALA A 26 -3.56 -17.58 -6.97
CA ALA A 26 -2.80 -16.41 -6.59
C ALA A 26 -2.15 -16.81 -5.26
N LEU A 27 -0.83 -16.91 -5.24
CA LEU A 27 -0.09 -17.15 -4.02
C LEU A 27 -0.55 -16.12 -2.99
N ALA A 28 -0.73 -16.53 -1.74
CA ALA A 28 -1.08 -15.61 -0.67
C ALA A 28 -0.07 -14.48 -0.65
N THR A 29 -0.54 -13.23 -0.69
CA THR A 29 0.36 -12.09 -0.53
C THR A 29 0.81 -12.08 0.92
N THR A 30 2.11 -12.23 1.17
CA THR A 30 2.67 -12.06 2.51
C THR A 30 3.14 -10.63 2.66
N VAL A 31 2.70 -9.94 3.71
CA VAL A 31 3.22 -8.63 4.09
C VAL A 31 4.00 -8.79 5.39
N ASP A 32 5.26 -8.37 5.36
CA ASP A 32 6.17 -8.52 6.49
C ASP A 32 6.00 -7.37 7.48
N VAL A 33 5.75 -7.71 8.74
CA VAL A 33 5.45 -6.74 9.80
C VAL A 33 6.51 -6.82 10.89
N MET A 34 7.04 -5.66 11.28
CA MET A 34 7.83 -5.51 12.50
C MET A 34 6.97 -4.90 13.61
N VAL A 35 7.10 -5.44 14.81
CA VAL A 35 6.43 -4.92 16.00
C VAL A 35 7.45 -4.30 16.95
N LEU A 36 7.22 -3.05 17.33
CA LEU A 36 7.93 -2.40 18.42
C LEU A 36 7.01 -2.39 19.64
N TYR A 37 7.54 -2.57 20.84
CA TYR A 37 6.72 -2.50 22.05
C TYR A 37 7.43 -1.80 23.20
N THR A 38 6.68 -1.13 24.07
CA THR A 38 7.26 -0.34 25.17
C THR A 38 7.50 -1.15 26.43
N ASP A 39 8.21 -0.56 27.40
CA ASP A 39 8.38 -1.14 28.73
C ASP A 39 7.04 -1.38 29.44
N GLY A 40 5.99 -0.61 29.14
CA GLY A 40 4.65 -0.86 29.68
C GLY A 40 4.03 -2.18 29.21
N ILE A 41 4.27 -2.57 27.94
CA ILE A 41 3.86 -3.89 27.44
C ILE A 41 4.61 -5.00 28.18
N THR A 42 5.91 -4.81 28.39
CA THR A 42 6.72 -5.76 29.16
C THR A 42 6.25 -5.84 30.61
N SER A 43 5.89 -4.73 31.21
CA SER A 43 5.38 -4.67 32.59
C SER A 43 4.04 -5.39 32.75
N ARG A 44 3.20 -5.39 31.70
CA ARG A 44 1.87 -6.01 31.73
C ARG A 44 1.89 -7.50 31.42
N TYR A 45 2.70 -7.91 30.44
CA TYR A 45 2.69 -9.28 29.93
C TYR A 45 3.91 -10.09 30.34
N GLY A 46 4.99 -9.48 30.82
CA GLY A 46 6.19 -10.16 31.28
C GLY A 46 6.78 -11.10 30.22
N ALA A 47 6.95 -12.37 30.57
CA ALA A 47 7.42 -13.40 29.64
C ALA A 47 6.43 -13.72 28.49
N SER A 48 5.18 -13.26 28.58
CA SER A 48 4.13 -13.55 27.60
C SER A 48 4.01 -12.51 26.47
N VAL A 49 4.91 -11.53 26.40
CA VAL A 49 4.88 -10.48 25.37
C VAL A 49 4.84 -11.08 23.95
N ASP A 50 5.74 -12.00 23.64
CA ASP A 50 5.80 -12.61 22.29
C ASP A 50 4.53 -13.40 21.97
N SER A 51 3.95 -14.09 22.96
CA SER A 51 2.67 -14.79 22.79
C SER A 51 1.53 -13.83 22.50
N ARG A 52 1.49 -12.68 23.18
CA ARG A 52 0.47 -11.65 22.96
C ARG A 52 0.61 -11.00 21.57
N ILE A 53 1.84 -10.72 21.13
CA ILE A 53 2.09 -10.19 19.78
C ILE A 53 1.64 -11.21 18.73
N ASN A 54 2.04 -12.48 18.87
CA ASN A 54 1.66 -13.54 17.94
C ASN A 54 0.14 -13.77 17.90
N GLN A 55 -0.56 -13.65 19.04
CA GLN A 55 -2.02 -13.69 19.09
C GLN A 55 -2.63 -12.60 18.20
N VAL A 56 -2.19 -11.35 18.34
CA VAL A 56 -2.75 -10.21 17.59
C VAL A 56 -2.45 -10.30 16.10
N ILE A 57 -1.26 -10.79 15.72
CA ILE A 57 -0.94 -11.13 14.33
C ILE A 57 -1.85 -12.24 13.81
N SER A 58 -2.11 -13.28 14.62
CA SER A 58 -3.00 -14.38 14.25
C SER A 58 -4.45 -13.94 14.09
N VAL A 59 -4.96 -13.07 14.98
CA VAL A 59 -6.29 -12.46 14.84
C VAL A 59 -6.37 -11.65 13.55
N SER A 60 -5.32 -10.88 13.20
CA SER A 60 -5.31 -10.12 11.95
C SER A 60 -5.32 -11.02 10.71
N ASN A 61 -4.57 -12.13 10.75
CA ASN A 61 -4.61 -13.15 9.70
C ASN A 61 -5.98 -13.81 9.58
N GLN A 62 -6.65 -14.08 10.70
CA GLN A 62 -8.02 -14.58 10.70
C GLN A 62 -8.98 -13.57 10.07
N VAL A 63 -8.87 -12.29 10.39
CA VAL A 63 -9.68 -11.22 9.77
C VAL A 63 -9.49 -11.20 8.24
N TYR A 64 -8.26 -11.32 7.72
CA TYR A 64 -8.04 -11.39 6.27
C TYR A 64 -8.65 -12.66 5.65
N SER A 65 -8.50 -13.81 6.30
CA SER A 65 -9.12 -15.07 5.89
C SER A 65 -10.65 -14.97 5.85
N ASP A 66 -11.27 -14.46 6.91
CA ASP A 66 -12.72 -14.26 7.04
C ASP A 66 -13.24 -13.22 6.03
N SER A 67 -12.36 -12.35 5.54
CA SER A 67 -12.65 -11.40 4.46
C SER A 67 -12.56 -12.00 3.06
N ALA A 68 -12.29 -13.31 2.93
CA ALA A 68 -11.96 -13.97 1.66
C ALA A 68 -10.82 -13.26 0.90
N LEU A 69 -9.86 -12.74 1.65
CA LEU A 69 -8.67 -12.08 1.13
C LEU A 69 -7.46 -12.98 1.37
N ASN A 70 -6.77 -13.33 0.28
CA ASN A 70 -5.55 -14.13 0.34
C ASN A 70 -4.33 -13.27 0.70
N LEU A 71 -4.33 -12.74 1.93
CA LEU A 71 -3.31 -11.88 2.52
C LEU A 71 -2.91 -12.45 3.87
N GLN A 72 -1.61 -12.50 4.15
CA GLN A 72 -1.08 -12.96 5.42
C GLN A 72 -0.02 -11.98 5.92
N LEU A 73 -0.10 -11.62 7.20
CA LEU A 73 0.98 -10.96 7.92
C LEU A 73 1.96 -12.01 8.42
N ARG A 74 3.24 -11.72 8.23
CA ARG A 74 4.33 -12.46 8.84
C ARG A 74 5.10 -11.53 9.77
N LEU A 75 5.17 -11.90 11.04
CA LEU A 75 6.00 -11.18 12.01
C LEU A 75 7.46 -11.50 11.71
N VAL A 76 8.22 -10.51 11.22
CA VAL A 76 9.65 -10.70 10.89
C VAL A 76 10.57 -10.25 12.00
N HIS A 77 10.10 -9.37 12.88
CA HIS A 77 10.85 -8.93 14.05
C HIS A 77 9.93 -8.35 15.11
N SER A 78 10.29 -8.55 16.38
CA SER A 78 9.68 -7.84 17.50
C SER A 78 10.75 -7.34 18.46
N GLN A 79 10.67 -6.07 18.87
CA GLN A 79 11.69 -5.47 19.72
C GLN A 79 11.12 -4.49 20.74
N LYS A 80 11.60 -4.63 21.99
CA LYS A 80 11.34 -3.65 23.03
C LYS A 80 12.06 -2.33 22.72
N ILE A 81 11.35 -1.22 22.85
CA ILE A 81 11.89 0.12 22.65
C ILE A 81 11.60 1.00 23.87
N SER A 82 12.60 1.78 24.28
CA SER A 82 12.45 2.72 25.39
C SER A 82 11.67 3.94 24.90
N TYR A 83 10.37 3.94 25.15
CA TYR A 83 9.44 4.99 24.73
C TYR A 83 8.33 5.17 25.76
N THR A 84 7.81 6.39 25.87
CA THR A 84 6.79 6.74 26.86
C THR A 84 5.43 6.12 26.55
N ASP A 85 4.72 5.70 27.59
CA ASP A 85 3.33 5.22 27.50
C ASP A 85 2.29 6.32 27.72
N ASN A 86 2.72 7.54 28.07
CA ASN A 86 1.82 8.58 28.56
C ASN A 86 1.40 9.61 27.50
N ASN A 87 2.20 9.83 26.46
CA ASN A 87 1.82 10.78 25.41
C ASN A 87 0.70 10.24 24.53
N HIS A 88 0.04 11.13 23.79
CA HIS A 88 -1.04 10.77 22.89
C HIS A 88 -0.55 9.86 21.76
N PRO A 89 -1.34 8.86 21.29
CA PRO A 89 -0.96 7.99 20.19
C PRO A 89 -0.54 8.74 18.91
N GLN A 90 -1.19 9.89 18.61
CA GLN A 90 -0.82 10.76 17.49
C GLN A 90 0.64 11.22 17.57
N THR A 91 1.10 11.69 18.74
CA THR A 91 2.50 12.12 18.93
C THR A 91 3.45 10.95 18.72
N ALA A 92 3.08 9.76 19.19
CA ALA A 92 3.88 8.56 18.97
C ALA A 92 3.94 8.15 17.50
N LEU A 93 2.84 8.27 16.76
CA LEU A 93 2.81 7.99 15.33
C LEU A 93 3.68 8.99 14.55
N GLU A 94 3.62 10.27 14.90
CA GLU A 94 4.45 11.32 14.31
C GLU A 94 5.93 11.06 14.57
N GLU A 95 6.33 10.72 15.80
CA GLU A 95 7.72 10.42 16.15
C GLU A 95 8.21 9.08 15.56
N LEU A 96 7.33 8.09 15.40
CA LEU A 96 7.61 6.82 14.72
C LEU A 96 7.80 7.00 13.20
N SER A 97 7.26 8.08 12.64
CA SER A 97 7.28 8.34 11.20
C SER A 97 8.43 9.25 10.81
N CYS A 98 8.83 9.19 9.54
CA CYS A 98 9.76 10.19 9.01
C CYS A 98 9.13 11.59 9.11
N ASP A 99 9.95 12.59 9.43
CA ASP A 99 9.67 13.96 9.04
C ASP A 99 9.47 14.00 7.52
N LEU A 100 8.20 14.11 7.09
CA LEU A 100 7.83 14.06 5.68
C LEU A 100 8.36 15.26 4.89
N THR A 101 8.51 16.42 5.54
CA THR A 101 9.09 17.59 4.90
C THR A 101 10.55 17.28 4.56
N ARG A 102 11.33 16.84 5.56
CA ARG A 102 12.74 16.48 5.36
C ARG A 102 12.90 15.32 4.39
N PHE A 103 12.05 14.31 4.49
CA PHE A 103 12.10 13.15 3.59
C PHE A 103 11.82 13.55 2.13
N GLN A 104 10.87 14.45 1.90
CA GLN A 104 10.56 14.95 0.57
C GLN A 104 11.65 15.86 0.00
N THR A 105 12.24 16.74 0.83
CA THR A 105 13.23 17.73 0.37
C THR A 105 14.66 17.20 0.30
N HIS A 106 15.04 16.31 1.22
CA HIS A 106 16.41 15.82 1.39
C HIS A 106 16.57 14.32 1.14
N ASN A 107 15.48 13.56 0.96
CA ASN A 107 15.53 12.10 0.90
C ASN A 107 16.22 11.47 2.13
N GLU A 108 16.06 12.13 3.28
CA GLU A 108 16.57 11.68 4.57
C GLU A 108 15.38 11.45 5.47
N CYS A 109 15.19 10.21 5.88
CA CYS A 109 14.24 9.94 6.93
C CYS A 109 14.85 10.34 8.27
N ASN A 110 14.13 11.17 9.02
CA ASN A 110 14.47 11.53 10.38
C ASN A 110 13.26 11.23 11.26
N ARG A 111 13.43 10.31 12.22
CA ARG A 111 12.41 9.93 13.20
C ARG A 111 12.72 10.56 14.56
N GLY A 112 11.77 10.47 15.47
CA GLY A 112 12.01 10.73 16.88
C GLY A 112 13.18 9.89 17.39
N SER A 113 13.94 10.42 18.35
CA SER A 113 15.20 9.82 18.83
C SER A 113 15.04 8.37 19.28
N ALA A 114 13.92 8.06 19.94
CA ALA A 114 13.58 6.70 20.38
C ALA A 114 13.43 5.71 19.22
N PHE A 115 13.08 6.18 18.01
CA PHE A 115 12.80 5.37 16.81
C PHE A 115 13.90 5.49 15.75
N SER A 116 15.08 6.01 16.11
CA SER A 116 16.20 6.20 15.18
C SER A 116 16.73 4.89 14.56
N SER A 117 16.53 3.75 15.21
CA SER A 117 16.90 2.42 14.70
C SER A 117 15.87 1.78 13.77
N VAL A 118 14.70 2.38 13.59
CA VAL A 118 13.59 1.74 12.84
C VAL A 118 13.96 1.46 11.40
N ASP A 119 14.61 2.39 10.69
CA ASP A 119 15.03 2.14 9.30
C ASP A 119 15.98 0.95 9.20
N SER A 120 17.01 0.91 10.05
CA SER A 120 17.97 -0.19 10.05
C SER A 120 17.33 -1.53 10.38
N LEU A 121 16.37 -1.55 11.31
CA LEU A 121 15.65 -2.79 11.67
C LEU A 121 14.73 -3.24 10.53
N ARG A 122 14.04 -2.31 9.87
CA ARG A 122 13.22 -2.64 8.70
C ARG A 122 14.05 -3.20 7.57
N ASP A 123 15.20 -2.61 7.28
CA ASP A 123 16.10 -3.06 6.23
C ASP A 123 16.75 -4.42 6.59
N GLN A 124 17.11 -4.62 7.86
CA GLN A 124 17.70 -5.86 8.35
C GLN A 124 16.72 -7.04 8.32
N HIS A 125 15.47 -6.82 8.73
CA HIS A 125 14.48 -7.89 8.88
C HIS A 125 13.50 -7.98 7.71
N GLY A 126 13.55 -7.05 6.76
CA GLY A 126 12.64 -6.99 5.61
C GLY A 126 11.21 -6.63 6.02
N ALA A 127 11.02 -5.60 6.84
CA ALA A 127 9.69 -5.21 7.33
C ALA A 127 9.02 -4.15 6.44
N ASP A 128 7.89 -4.53 5.83
CA ASP A 128 7.05 -3.68 4.98
C ASP A 128 6.19 -2.71 5.79
N MET A 129 5.74 -3.12 6.97
CA MET A 129 4.96 -2.25 7.88
C MET A 129 5.49 -2.33 9.31
N VAL A 130 5.30 -1.26 10.08
CA VAL A 130 5.72 -1.20 11.48
C VAL A 130 4.56 -0.85 12.39
N VAL A 131 4.40 -1.61 13.46
CA VAL A 131 3.40 -1.35 14.50
C VAL A 131 4.09 -1.11 15.83
N LEU A 132 3.87 0.05 16.44
CA LEU A 132 4.23 0.32 17.83
C LEU A 132 3.08 -0.09 18.75
N MET A 133 3.34 -1.02 19.66
CA MET A 133 2.39 -1.53 20.63
C MET A 133 2.64 -0.95 22.01
N ARG A 134 1.59 -0.42 22.63
CA ARG A 134 1.62 0.25 23.95
C ARG A 134 0.43 -0.17 24.82
N PRO A 135 0.52 -0.06 26.15
CA PRO A 135 -0.66 -0.16 27.00
C PRO A 135 -1.65 0.97 26.68
N TYR A 136 -2.94 0.69 26.75
CA TYR A 136 -3.96 1.73 26.73
C TYR A 136 -3.91 2.54 28.03
N LYS A 137 -4.07 3.87 27.91
CA LYS A 137 -4.22 4.79 29.05
C LYS A 137 -5.48 5.63 28.86
N SER A 138 -6.13 6.00 29.96
CA SER A 138 -7.27 6.93 29.92
C SER A 138 -6.91 8.26 29.25
N ALA A 139 -5.66 8.71 29.38
CA ALA A 139 -5.11 9.88 28.69
C ALA A 139 -5.09 9.78 27.15
N HIS A 140 -5.32 8.58 26.59
CA HIS A 140 -5.48 8.37 25.15
C HIS A 140 -6.90 8.71 24.66
N ASN A 141 -7.80 9.16 25.55
CA ASN A 141 -9.14 9.66 25.21
C ASN A 141 -9.98 8.68 24.36
N GLY A 142 -9.90 7.39 24.65
CA GLY A 142 -10.63 6.35 23.92
C GLY A 142 -9.98 5.89 22.61
N VAL A 143 -8.82 6.43 22.24
CA VAL A 143 -8.08 6.01 21.03
C VAL A 143 -7.37 4.69 21.29
N CYS A 144 -7.82 3.63 20.62
CA CYS A 144 -7.19 2.31 20.68
C CYS A 144 -6.11 2.10 19.62
N GLY A 145 -6.10 2.90 18.57
CA GLY A 145 -5.09 2.84 17.53
C GLY A 145 -5.09 4.09 16.67
N ILE A 146 -3.98 4.34 15.99
CA ILE A 146 -3.85 5.37 14.99
C ILE A 146 -2.79 4.99 13.96
N ALA A 147 -3.06 5.29 12.69
CA ALA A 147 -2.18 4.99 11.57
C ALA A 147 -2.33 6.00 10.45
N TRP A 148 -1.30 6.12 9.61
CA TRP A 148 -1.41 6.90 8.38
C TRP A 148 -2.19 6.15 7.31
N VAL A 149 -3.05 6.87 6.59
CA VAL A 149 -3.73 6.35 5.41
C VAL A 149 -2.77 6.36 4.21
N GLY A 150 -2.41 5.17 3.71
CA GLY A 150 -1.57 5.01 2.53
C GLY A 150 -2.30 5.34 1.23
N GLY A 151 -1.60 5.91 0.24
CA GLY A 151 -2.09 6.02 -1.14
C GLY A 151 -3.42 6.74 -1.30
N ASN A 152 -3.79 7.67 -0.41
CA ASN A 152 -5.09 8.34 -0.46
C ASN A 152 -5.30 9.04 -1.81
N GLY A 153 -6.39 8.69 -2.51
CA GLY A 153 -6.71 9.23 -3.84
C GLY A 153 -5.71 8.89 -4.95
N THR A 154 -4.81 7.92 -4.75
CA THR A 154 -3.83 7.50 -5.77
C THR A 154 -4.35 6.44 -6.73
N ASN A 155 -5.59 5.99 -6.58
CA ASN A 155 -6.20 4.90 -7.35
C ASN A 155 -5.39 3.59 -7.29
N GLY A 156 -4.93 3.25 -6.08
CA GLY A 156 -4.18 2.04 -5.80
C GLY A 156 -2.68 2.13 -6.10
N ASP A 157 -2.14 3.31 -6.46
CA ASP A 157 -0.70 3.50 -6.69
C ASP A 157 0.03 3.73 -5.36
N PHE A 158 0.82 2.73 -4.97
CA PHE A 158 1.68 2.72 -3.79
C PHE A 158 3.18 2.78 -4.14
N SER A 159 3.54 3.11 -5.38
CA SER A 159 4.93 3.14 -5.86
C SER A 159 5.79 4.26 -5.27
N ASN A 160 5.17 5.31 -4.74
CA ASN A 160 5.91 6.40 -4.10
C ASN A 160 6.49 5.93 -2.76
N LYS A 161 7.81 6.05 -2.62
CA LYS A 161 8.57 5.74 -1.40
C LYS A 161 7.97 6.33 -0.10
N VAL A 162 7.22 7.44 -0.18
CA VAL A 162 6.57 8.03 1.00
C VAL A 162 5.61 7.05 1.67
N TRP A 163 4.98 6.17 0.90
CA TRP A 163 4.01 5.22 1.43
C TRP A 163 4.68 4.10 2.24
N ARG A 164 5.93 3.73 1.91
CA ARG A 164 6.77 2.89 2.77
C ARG A 164 7.06 3.61 4.09
N GLU A 165 7.42 4.89 4.01
CA GLU A 165 7.81 5.67 5.20
C GLU A 165 6.65 6.02 6.14
N THR A 166 5.43 5.99 5.63
CA THR A 166 4.20 6.19 6.43
C THR A 166 3.45 4.89 6.71
N ALA A 167 3.99 3.71 6.36
CA ALA A 167 3.40 2.42 6.72
C ALA A 167 3.63 2.10 8.21
N MET A 168 3.13 2.99 9.06
CA MET A 168 3.34 3.06 10.50
C MET A 168 1.98 3.09 11.21
N SER A 169 1.90 2.34 12.30
CA SER A 169 0.72 2.25 13.17
C SER A 169 1.13 2.30 14.63
N VAL A 170 0.28 2.88 15.48
CA VAL A 170 0.37 2.78 16.95
C VAL A 170 -0.89 2.10 17.45
N VAL A 171 -0.75 1.04 18.26
CA VAL A 171 -1.87 0.22 18.74
C VAL A 171 -1.81 0.02 20.25
N GLY A 172 -2.95 0.19 20.91
CA GLY A 172 -3.18 -0.21 22.29
C GLY A 172 -3.44 -1.72 22.38
N LEU A 173 -2.65 -2.43 23.18
CA LEU A 173 -2.75 -3.90 23.30
C LEU A 173 -3.66 -4.41 24.42
N ASP A 174 -4.31 -3.52 25.17
CA ASP A 174 -5.01 -3.88 26.39
C ASP A 174 -6.17 -2.92 26.74
N GLY A 175 -6.77 -3.14 27.91
CA GLY A 175 -7.88 -2.32 28.40
C GLY A 175 -9.13 -2.54 27.55
N PRO A 176 -9.80 -1.48 27.06
CA PRO A 176 -10.98 -1.62 26.20
C PRO A 176 -10.63 -1.93 24.74
N CYS A 177 -9.35 -2.00 24.38
CA CYS A 177 -8.91 -2.19 23.01
C CYS A 177 -8.93 -3.66 22.62
N ALA A 178 -9.74 -3.97 21.61
CA ALA A 178 -9.91 -5.32 21.09
C ALA A 178 -8.82 -5.66 20.06
N ASP A 179 -8.57 -6.96 19.89
CA ASP A 179 -7.45 -7.47 19.06
C ASP A 179 -7.58 -7.14 17.57
N TRP A 180 -8.79 -6.87 17.08
CA TRP A 180 -9.03 -6.48 15.68
C TRP A 180 -8.48 -5.08 15.33
N VAL A 181 -8.10 -4.27 16.33
CA VAL A 181 -7.57 -2.91 16.12
C VAL A 181 -6.31 -2.94 15.27
N THR A 182 -5.42 -3.93 15.43
CA THR A 182 -4.24 -4.04 14.55
C THR A 182 -4.62 -4.21 13.08
N SER A 183 -5.66 -4.99 12.77
CA SER A 183 -6.15 -5.12 11.40
C SER A 183 -6.75 -3.82 10.88
N HIS A 184 -7.42 -3.04 11.74
CA HIS A 184 -7.94 -1.72 11.41
C HIS A 184 -6.81 -0.74 11.03
N GLU A 185 -5.79 -0.62 11.88
CA GLU A 185 -4.68 0.30 11.66
C GLU A 185 -3.83 -0.09 10.44
N LEU A 186 -3.56 -1.39 10.26
CA LEU A 186 -2.89 -1.87 9.04
C LEU A 186 -3.77 -1.66 7.80
N GLY A 187 -5.10 -1.73 7.93
CA GLY A 187 -6.04 -1.33 6.88
C GLY A 187 -5.85 0.12 6.44
N HIS A 188 -5.63 1.06 7.38
CA HIS A 188 -5.26 2.43 7.05
C HIS A 188 -3.92 2.50 6.31
N ASN A 189 -2.87 1.82 6.78
CA ASN A 189 -1.60 1.79 6.06
C ASN A 189 -1.74 1.22 4.63
N MET A 190 -2.70 0.32 4.40
CA MET A 190 -3.07 -0.22 3.08
C MET A 190 -4.08 0.65 2.31
N GLY A 191 -4.36 1.87 2.77
CA GLY A 191 -5.15 2.86 2.05
C GLY A 191 -6.66 2.69 2.18
N LEU A 192 -7.13 2.08 3.26
CA LEU A 192 -8.53 2.11 3.63
C LEU A 192 -8.83 3.30 4.54
N THR A 193 -10.03 3.87 4.43
CA THR A 193 -10.55 4.86 5.39
C THR A 193 -11.73 4.29 6.17
N HIS A 194 -12.27 5.07 7.12
CA HIS A 194 -13.49 4.69 7.81
C HIS A 194 -14.69 4.74 6.87
N SER A 195 -15.82 4.16 7.30
CA SER A 195 -17.01 4.10 6.46
C SER A 195 -17.51 5.48 5.99
N SER A 196 -18.38 5.47 4.98
CA SER A 196 -19.01 6.68 4.42
C SER A 196 -19.80 7.53 5.41
N LEU A 197 -20.22 6.95 6.54
CA LEU A 197 -20.89 7.69 7.62
C LEU A 197 -19.91 8.46 8.51
N GLN A 198 -18.62 8.14 8.42
CA GLN A 198 -17.56 8.65 9.28
C GLN A 198 -16.65 9.60 8.50
N ASP A 199 -16.22 9.16 7.32
CA ASP A 199 -15.31 9.92 6.47
C ASP A 199 -16.02 10.44 5.22
N ALA A 200 -15.66 11.67 4.82
CA ALA A 200 -16.22 12.30 3.63
C ALA A 200 -15.71 11.71 2.31
N ARG A 201 -14.65 10.87 2.35
CA ARG A 201 -13.99 10.29 1.18
C ARG A 201 -13.46 8.89 1.50
N GLY A 202 -13.53 7.99 0.52
CA GLY A 202 -12.77 6.75 0.55
C GLY A 202 -11.25 7.00 0.53
N GLY A 203 -10.47 5.96 0.81
CA GLY A 203 -9.01 6.03 0.85
C GLY A 203 -8.37 6.01 -0.55
N THR A 204 -7.60 4.97 -0.87
CA THR A 204 -6.86 4.93 -2.14
C THR A 204 -7.77 4.91 -3.37
N TYR A 205 -8.95 4.30 -3.23
CA TYR A 205 -10.08 4.47 -4.13
C TYR A 205 -11.24 5.14 -3.38
N SER A 206 -12.16 5.76 -4.12
CA SER A 206 -13.36 6.39 -3.53
C SER A 206 -14.27 5.43 -2.75
N TRP A 207 -14.13 4.11 -2.97
CA TRP A 207 -14.86 3.03 -2.31
C TRP A 207 -13.99 2.18 -1.37
N ALA A 208 -12.73 2.57 -1.15
CA ALA A 208 -11.77 1.87 -0.29
C ALA A 208 -11.97 2.26 1.18
N TRP A 209 -13.06 1.77 1.78
CA TRP A 209 -13.44 2.10 3.15
C TRP A 209 -14.35 1.05 3.79
N GLY A 210 -14.64 1.23 5.08
CA GLY A 210 -15.56 0.38 5.83
C GLY A 210 -17.01 0.42 5.34
N HIS A 211 -17.74 -0.62 5.71
CA HIS A 211 -19.18 -0.74 5.55
C HIS A 211 -19.84 -1.14 6.88
N GLY A 212 -21.15 -0.87 6.99
CA GLY A 212 -21.97 -1.33 8.09
C GLY A 212 -23.45 -1.12 7.76
N LYS A 213 -24.30 -1.75 8.56
CA LYS A 213 -25.74 -1.62 8.51
C LYS A 213 -26.24 -1.16 9.86
N THR A 214 -27.09 -0.13 9.82
CA THR A 214 -27.61 0.54 11.01
C THR A 214 -28.27 -0.45 11.97
N ASN A 215 -27.89 -0.39 13.25
CA ASN A 215 -28.32 -1.24 14.36
C ASN A 215 -28.13 -2.74 14.10
N ASP A 216 -27.09 -3.10 13.35
CA ASP A 216 -26.85 -4.49 12.97
C ASP A 216 -25.36 -4.84 13.06
N PHE A 217 -24.54 -4.29 12.15
CA PHE A 217 -23.11 -4.55 12.13
C PHE A 217 -22.27 -3.42 11.54
N ALA A 218 -20.98 -3.42 11.87
CA ALA A 218 -19.95 -2.64 11.18
C ALA A 218 -18.71 -3.53 10.93
N THR A 219 -18.18 -3.48 9.72
CA THR A 219 -16.93 -4.15 9.32
C THR A 219 -15.71 -3.53 10.01
N ILE A 220 -14.53 -4.12 9.83
CA ILE A 220 -13.29 -3.73 10.52
C ILE A 220 -13.00 -2.24 10.44
N MET A 221 -13.20 -1.58 9.29
CA MET A 221 -12.93 -0.15 9.15
C MET A 221 -14.09 0.75 9.63
N GLY A 222 -15.26 0.20 9.98
CA GLY A 222 -16.39 0.96 10.49
C GLY A 222 -16.39 1.08 12.02
N TYR A 223 -16.75 2.25 12.55
CA TYR A 223 -17.01 2.39 14.00
C TYR A 223 -18.43 1.93 14.30
N ALA A 224 -18.56 0.87 15.10
CA ALA A 224 -19.85 0.24 15.36
C ALA A 224 -20.88 1.25 15.91
N TRP A 225 -20.47 2.15 16.81
CA TRP A 225 -21.36 3.14 17.41
C TRP A 225 -21.94 4.15 16.41
N VAL A 226 -21.28 4.39 15.27
CA VAL A 226 -21.80 5.28 14.21
C VAL A 226 -22.96 4.65 13.46
N PHE A 227 -23.06 3.33 13.48
CA PHE A 227 -24.19 2.59 12.92
C PHE A 227 -25.30 2.35 13.96
N GLY A 228 -25.14 2.79 15.21
CA GLY A 228 -26.16 2.71 16.26
C GLY A 228 -25.78 1.79 17.43
N ASN A 229 -26.54 1.88 18.52
CA ASN A 229 -26.16 1.29 19.82
C ASN A 229 -26.11 -0.24 19.81
N ASP A 230 -26.95 -0.90 19.00
CA ASP A 230 -27.04 -2.37 18.92
C ASP A 230 -26.16 -2.96 17.78
N THR A 231 -25.16 -2.19 17.32
CA THR A 231 -24.29 -2.60 16.21
C THR A 231 -23.18 -3.53 16.68
N ARG A 232 -23.07 -4.70 16.04
CA ARG A 232 -22.01 -5.68 16.28
C ARG A 232 -20.77 -5.37 15.44
N LYS A 233 -19.58 -5.72 15.95
CA LYS A 233 -18.36 -5.68 15.14
C LYS A 233 -18.28 -6.95 14.29
N ALA A 234 -18.20 -6.81 12.98
CA ALA A 234 -17.91 -7.91 12.06
C ALA A 234 -16.40 -7.96 11.82
N TYR A 235 -15.79 -9.14 12.00
CA TYR A 235 -14.33 -9.35 11.98
C TYR A 235 -13.83 -9.60 10.56
N ASN A 236 -14.32 -8.80 9.62
CA ASN A 236 -13.96 -8.83 8.22
C ASN A 236 -13.95 -7.40 7.64
N PHE A 237 -13.18 -7.21 6.58
CA PHE A 237 -13.21 -6.00 5.77
C PHE A 237 -14.46 -5.98 4.88
N SER A 238 -14.86 -4.80 4.43
CA SER A 238 -16.01 -4.67 3.54
C SER A 238 -15.77 -5.42 2.23
N ASN A 239 -16.73 -6.28 1.89
CA ASN A 239 -16.72 -7.14 0.71
C ASN A 239 -18.17 -7.44 0.33
N PRO A 240 -18.67 -6.98 -0.83
CA PRO A 240 -20.06 -7.20 -1.23
C PRO A 240 -20.41 -8.68 -1.46
N ASP A 241 -19.41 -9.55 -1.64
CA ASP A 241 -19.60 -10.98 -1.90
C ASP A 241 -19.71 -11.83 -0.61
N LEU A 242 -19.55 -11.22 0.57
CA LEU A 242 -19.66 -11.89 1.88
C LEU A 242 -20.98 -11.59 2.58
N ASP A 243 -21.42 -12.53 3.42
CA ASP A 243 -22.55 -12.35 4.32
C ASP A 243 -22.11 -11.86 5.71
N CYS A 244 -22.72 -10.76 6.14
CA CYS A 244 -22.60 -10.16 7.45
C CYS A 244 -23.97 -10.17 8.12
N TYR A 245 -24.26 -11.28 8.80
CA TYR A 245 -25.48 -11.46 9.58
C TYR A 245 -26.77 -11.39 8.72
N GLY A 246 -26.78 -12.01 7.54
CA GLY A 246 -27.91 -12.00 6.61
C GLY A 246 -27.99 -10.75 5.73
N SER A 247 -26.88 -10.02 5.57
CA SER A 247 -26.78 -8.83 4.71
C SER A 247 -25.37 -8.74 4.12
N PRO A 248 -25.19 -8.23 2.88
CA PRO A 248 -23.85 -8.11 2.30
C PRO A 248 -22.89 -7.30 3.18
N CYS A 249 -21.64 -7.75 3.30
CA CYS A 249 -20.61 -7.04 4.07
C CYS A 249 -20.06 -5.79 3.37
N GLY A 250 -20.58 -5.43 2.20
CA GLY A 250 -20.13 -4.30 1.40
C GLY A 250 -21.13 -3.95 0.32
N ILE A 251 -20.79 -2.90 -0.44
CA ILE A 251 -21.61 -2.43 -1.57
C ILE A 251 -20.75 -2.51 -2.84
N PRO A 252 -21.23 -3.15 -3.92
CA PRO A 252 -20.46 -3.28 -5.17
C PRO A 252 -19.95 -1.95 -5.72
N LYS A 253 -18.75 -1.97 -6.31
CA LYS A 253 -18.03 -0.78 -6.82
C LYS A 253 -18.78 0.05 -7.87
N ASN A 254 -19.77 -0.53 -8.54
CA ASN A 254 -20.59 0.13 -9.55
C ASN A 254 -21.91 0.70 -8.98
N GLN A 255 -22.11 0.66 -7.66
CA GLN A 255 -23.32 1.16 -7.01
C GLN A 255 -23.03 2.43 -6.18
N ALA A 256 -24.09 3.20 -5.92
CA ALA A 256 -24.00 4.35 -5.04
C ALA A 256 -23.63 3.91 -3.62
N GLY A 257 -22.69 4.61 -2.99
CA GLY A 257 -22.20 4.23 -1.66
C GLY A 257 -21.30 2.98 -1.65
N ALA A 258 -20.75 2.58 -2.80
CA ALA A 258 -19.80 1.49 -2.94
C ALA A 258 -18.79 1.41 -1.77
N ALA A 259 -18.62 0.21 -1.22
CA ALA A 259 -17.74 -0.08 -0.11
C ALA A 259 -17.19 -1.50 -0.28
N ASP A 260 -15.96 -1.59 -0.76
CA ASP A 260 -15.30 -2.85 -1.11
C ASP A 260 -13.81 -2.75 -0.77
N ALA A 261 -13.50 -2.76 0.52
CA ALA A 261 -12.13 -2.71 1.01
C ALA A 261 -11.30 -3.90 0.50
N VAL A 262 -11.90 -5.09 0.40
CA VAL A 262 -11.19 -6.30 -0.07
C VAL A 262 -10.68 -6.13 -1.50
N ALA A 263 -11.45 -5.53 -2.41
CA ALA A 263 -10.96 -5.25 -3.76
C ALA A 263 -9.80 -4.25 -3.78
N ALA A 264 -9.76 -3.28 -2.86
CA ALA A 264 -8.65 -2.34 -2.75
C ALA A 264 -7.39 -3.05 -2.23
N LEU A 265 -7.54 -3.83 -1.16
CA LEU A 265 -6.44 -4.60 -0.56
C LEU A 265 -5.81 -5.59 -1.55
N LYS A 266 -6.60 -6.24 -2.40
CA LYS A 266 -6.08 -7.13 -3.47
C LYS A 266 -5.13 -6.41 -4.43
N VAL A 267 -5.33 -5.11 -4.68
CA VAL A 267 -4.49 -4.31 -5.58
C VAL A 267 -3.24 -3.79 -4.87
N VAL A 268 -3.38 -3.35 -3.62
CA VAL A 268 -2.29 -2.66 -2.92
C VAL A 268 -1.35 -3.59 -2.17
N ALA A 269 -1.84 -4.72 -1.65
CA ALA A 269 -1.04 -5.59 -0.79
C ALA A 269 0.24 -6.10 -1.49
N PRO A 270 0.22 -6.50 -2.78
CA PRO A 270 1.44 -6.91 -3.48
C PRO A 270 2.48 -5.77 -3.63
N GLN A 271 2.03 -4.51 -3.69
CA GLN A 271 2.94 -3.35 -3.76
C GLN A 271 3.58 -3.08 -2.39
N ILE A 272 2.80 -3.22 -1.33
CA ILE A 272 3.26 -3.05 0.06
C ILE A 272 4.23 -4.16 0.44
N ALA A 273 3.93 -5.41 0.06
CA ALA A 273 4.82 -6.57 0.22
C ALA A 273 6.17 -6.44 -0.54
N ALA A 274 6.30 -5.42 -1.39
CA ALA A 274 7.51 -5.11 -2.14
C ALA A 274 8.23 -3.86 -1.63
N TYR A 275 7.80 -3.29 -0.50
CA TYR A 275 8.47 -2.14 0.12
C TYR A 275 9.87 -2.46 0.59
N THR A 276 10.10 -3.70 1.00
CA THR A 276 11.42 -4.22 1.31
C THR A 276 11.72 -5.43 0.43
N ALA A 277 12.99 -5.62 0.07
CA ALA A 277 13.38 -6.84 -0.62
C ALA A 277 13.18 -8.01 0.36
N ALA A 278 12.36 -8.99 -0.01
CA ALA A 278 12.09 -10.15 0.83
C ALA A 278 13.43 -10.78 1.27
N THR A 279 13.71 -10.72 2.57
CA THR A 279 14.78 -11.52 3.15
C THR A 279 14.28 -12.96 3.07
N SER A 280 14.92 -13.77 2.23
CA SER A 280 14.69 -15.21 2.27
C SER A 280 15.03 -15.65 3.69
N GLY A 281 14.02 -16.14 4.41
CA GLY A 281 14.16 -16.65 5.76
C GLY A 281 15.12 -17.84 5.77
N GLY A 282 16.41 -17.55 5.84
CA GLY A 282 17.43 -18.48 6.28
C GLY A 282 17.48 -18.37 7.78
N GLY A 283 17.00 -19.41 8.47
CA GLY A 283 17.39 -19.62 9.85
C GLY A 283 18.91 -19.59 9.91
N SER A 284 19.46 -18.59 10.59
CA SER A 284 20.88 -18.62 10.95
C SER A 284 20.98 -19.60 12.10
N ASP A 285 21.29 -20.83 11.72
CA ASP A 285 21.91 -21.81 12.59
C ASP A 285 23.03 -21.13 13.40
N ASN A 286 23.07 -21.40 14.70
CA ASN A 286 24.13 -20.94 15.59
C ASN A 286 25.42 -21.68 15.23
N GLY A 287 26.10 -21.21 14.18
CA GLY A 287 27.45 -21.62 13.83
C GLY A 287 28.46 -20.97 14.77
N GLY A 288 28.81 -21.67 15.85
CA GLY A 288 30.01 -21.39 16.62
C GLY A 288 31.23 -21.43 15.70
N GLY A 289 31.68 -20.25 15.27
CA GLY A 289 32.91 -20.07 14.53
C GLY A 289 34.10 -20.10 15.48
N THR A 290 34.77 -21.24 15.56
CA THR A 290 36.18 -21.32 15.95
C THR A 290 37.00 -20.28 15.15
N PRO A 291 37.93 -19.55 15.77
CA PRO A 291 38.74 -18.56 15.06
C PRO A 291 39.61 -19.25 13.99
N PRO A 292 39.76 -18.67 12.78
CA PRO A 292 40.64 -19.24 11.77
C PRO A 292 42.11 -19.10 12.21
N PRO A 293 43.00 -19.99 11.77
CA PRO A 293 44.38 -20.03 12.23
C PRO A 293 45.12 -18.74 11.80
N ALA A 294 45.96 -18.24 12.70
CA ALA A 294 46.77 -17.03 12.50
C ALA A 294 47.63 -17.17 11.23
N GLY A 295 47.28 -16.42 10.17
CA GLY A 295 48.17 -16.20 9.04
C GLY A 295 49.42 -15.45 9.47
N SER A 296 50.54 -15.65 8.80
CA SER A 296 51.77 -14.90 9.10
C SER A 296 51.56 -13.39 8.89
N PRO A 297 52.34 -12.52 9.57
CA PRO A 297 52.23 -11.07 9.39
C PRO A 297 52.31 -10.63 7.93
N GLU A 298 53.14 -11.29 7.11
CA GLU A 298 53.24 -11.09 5.66
C GLU A 298 51.94 -11.44 4.92
N GLN A 299 51.27 -12.55 5.28
CA GLN A 299 50.00 -12.94 4.66
C GLN A 299 48.89 -11.94 4.98
N LEU A 300 48.79 -11.50 6.24
CA LEU A 300 47.80 -10.50 6.66
C LEU A 300 48.05 -9.12 6.02
N LYS A 301 49.32 -8.77 5.77
CA LYS A 301 49.69 -7.57 5.00
C LYS A 301 49.15 -7.64 3.57
N GLN A 302 49.30 -8.77 2.90
CA GLN A 302 48.84 -8.95 1.52
C GLN A 302 47.32 -8.92 1.42
N ILE A 303 46.62 -9.55 2.37
CA ILE A 303 45.15 -9.46 2.47
C ILE A 303 44.72 -8.00 2.61
N PHE A 304 45.31 -7.23 3.53
CA PHE A 304 44.99 -5.81 3.68
C PHE A 304 45.21 -4.99 2.40
N ILE A 305 46.31 -5.25 1.67
CA ILE A 305 46.58 -4.58 0.38
C ILE A 305 45.51 -4.96 -0.65
N GLN A 306 45.18 -6.24 -0.78
CA GLN A 306 44.17 -6.74 -1.70
C GLN A 306 42.79 -6.14 -1.42
N GLU A 307 42.37 -6.09 -0.15
CA GLU A 307 41.08 -5.49 0.21
C GLU A 307 41.02 -3.99 -0.10
N LYS A 308 42.15 -3.27 -0.01
CA LYS A 308 42.25 -1.86 -0.43
C LYS A 308 42.12 -1.70 -1.94
N GLU A 309 42.69 -2.61 -2.72
CA GLU A 309 42.55 -2.62 -4.18
C GLU A 309 41.10 -2.93 -4.59
N THR A 310 40.46 -3.90 -3.95
CA THR A 310 39.01 -4.18 -4.11
C THR A 310 38.16 -2.95 -3.79
N LEU A 311 38.46 -2.24 -2.70
CA LEU A 311 37.76 -1.00 -2.36
C LEU A 311 37.96 0.09 -3.42
N ALA A 312 39.15 0.19 -4.02
CA ALA A 312 39.42 1.14 -5.10
C ALA A 312 38.61 0.79 -6.36
N ALA A 313 38.54 -0.49 -6.73
CA ALA A 313 37.73 -0.95 -7.85
C ALA A 313 36.23 -0.69 -7.64
N LEU A 314 35.70 -0.99 -6.45
CA LEU A 314 34.29 -0.72 -6.13
C LEU A 314 33.94 0.77 -6.16
N LYS A 315 34.88 1.65 -5.78
CA LYS A 315 34.69 3.11 -5.92
C LYS A 315 34.53 3.52 -7.38
N LEU A 316 35.32 2.97 -8.30
CA LEU A 316 35.19 3.21 -9.73
C LEU A 316 33.84 2.73 -10.28
N VAL A 317 33.40 1.53 -9.88
CA VAL A 317 32.08 1.00 -10.24
C VAL A 317 30.97 1.93 -9.75
N LYS A 318 31.04 2.38 -8.49
CA LYS A 318 30.06 3.32 -7.91
C LYS A 318 30.05 4.66 -8.67
N ASP A 319 31.20 5.16 -9.09
CA ASP A 319 31.27 6.40 -9.89
C ASP A 319 30.71 6.20 -11.31
N GLN A 320 30.94 5.05 -11.93
CA GLN A 320 30.30 4.68 -13.21
C GLN A 320 28.77 4.61 -13.07
N LYS A 321 28.25 3.92 -12.05
CA LYS A 321 26.80 3.84 -11.80
C LYS A 321 26.17 5.19 -11.48
N LYS A 322 26.94 6.11 -10.88
CA LYS A 322 26.51 7.50 -10.71
C LYS A 322 26.31 8.20 -12.06
N GLN A 323 27.20 7.99 -13.03
CA GLN A 323 27.04 8.57 -14.37
C GLN A 323 25.84 7.97 -15.11
N GLU A 324 25.62 6.66 -15.01
CA GLU A 324 24.44 5.99 -15.58
C GLU A 324 23.14 6.54 -14.98
N LEU A 325 23.10 6.76 -13.65
CA LEU A 325 21.97 7.41 -12.97
C LEU A 325 21.73 8.84 -13.48
N LEU A 326 22.79 9.64 -13.64
CA LEU A 326 22.67 10.99 -14.17
C LEU A 326 22.15 11.00 -15.60
N ALA A 327 22.61 10.06 -16.44
CA ALA A 327 22.14 9.89 -17.81
C ALA A 327 20.66 9.48 -17.88
N ALA A 328 20.20 8.59 -16.99
CA ALA A 328 18.80 8.15 -16.96
C ALA A 328 17.83 9.22 -16.41
N LYS A 329 18.34 10.19 -15.64
CA LYS A 329 17.53 11.23 -14.99
C LYS A 329 16.89 12.21 -15.98
N THR A 330 17.60 12.58 -17.05
CA THR A 330 17.12 13.58 -18.02
C THR A 330 15.92 13.06 -18.83
N PRO A 331 15.99 11.88 -19.49
CA PRO A 331 14.86 11.32 -20.22
C PRO A 331 13.63 11.10 -19.34
N TYR A 332 13.82 10.67 -18.08
CA TYR A 332 12.73 10.53 -17.12
C TYR A 332 12.02 11.85 -16.86
N LYS A 333 12.77 12.94 -16.60
CA LYS A 333 12.17 14.26 -16.35
C LYS A 333 11.36 14.77 -17.54
N GLU A 334 11.89 14.59 -18.74
CA GLU A 334 11.21 15.01 -19.97
C GLU A 334 9.92 14.21 -20.18
N ALA A 335 9.98 12.89 -20.09
CA ALA A 335 8.82 12.02 -20.24
C ALA A 335 7.77 12.26 -19.15
N HIS A 336 8.19 12.49 -17.90
CA HIS A 336 7.29 12.83 -16.81
C HIS A 336 6.56 14.16 -17.05
N LEU A 337 7.25 15.18 -17.55
CA LEU A 337 6.62 16.47 -17.86
C LEU A 337 5.54 16.33 -18.95
N VAL A 338 5.83 15.56 -20.00
CA VAL A 338 4.88 15.28 -21.08
C VAL A 338 3.66 14.53 -20.56
N TYR A 339 3.88 13.43 -19.82
CA TYR A 339 2.81 12.64 -19.21
C TYR A 339 1.93 13.47 -18.27
N LYS A 340 2.55 14.25 -17.37
CA LYS A 340 1.84 15.13 -16.42
C LYS A 340 0.98 16.17 -17.15
N THR A 341 1.47 16.70 -18.27
CA THR A 341 0.72 17.68 -19.08
C THR A 341 -0.50 17.02 -19.72
N ALA A 342 -0.34 15.83 -20.32
CA ALA A 342 -1.45 15.08 -20.91
C ALA A 342 -2.49 14.66 -19.86
N LEU A 343 -2.05 14.21 -18.68
CA LEU A 343 -2.93 13.82 -17.57
C LEU A 343 -3.79 15.00 -17.11
N LYS A 344 -3.19 16.19 -16.96
CA LYS A 344 -3.92 17.41 -16.57
C LYS A 344 -4.96 17.81 -17.61
N ALA A 345 -4.65 17.66 -18.90
CA ALA A 345 -5.58 17.94 -19.98
C ALA A 345 -6.80 16.99 -19.93
N TYR A 346 -6.55 15.69 -19.75
CA TYR A 346 -7.59 14.68 -19.58
C TYR A 346 -8.49 14.95 -18.36
N GLN A 347 -7.90 15.23 -17.19
CA GLN A 347 -8.65 15.57 -15.98
C GLN A 347 -9.50 16.84 -16.16
N SER A 348 -8.99 17.85 -16.85
CA SER A 348 -9.73 19.07 -17.17
C SER A 348 -10.93 18.78 -18.09
N ALA A 349 -10.73 17.91 -19.09
CA ALA A 349 -11.78 17.48 -20.00
C ALA A 349 -12.91 16.74 -19.25
N LEU A 350 -12.56 15.79 -18.37
CA LEU A 350 -13.53 15.06 -17.54
C LEU A 350 -14.36 16.01 -16.66
N ASN A 351 -13.70 16.95 -15.98
CA ASN A 351 -14.39 17.93 -15.15
C ASN A 351 -15.36 18.81 -15.96
N LYS A 352 -15.00 19.13 -17.21
CA LYS A 352 -15.87 19.90 -18.11
C LYS A 352 -17.05 19.07 -18.60
N GLN A 353 -16.84 17.81 -18.95
CA GLN A 353 -17.89 16.86 -19.33
C GLN A 353 -18.91 16.69 -18.20
N GLN A 354 -18.46 16.47 -16.96
CA GLN A 354 -19.32 16.33 -15.79
C GLN A 354 -20.19 17.57 -15.56
N LYS A 355 -19.61 18.77 -15.68
CA LYS A 355 -20.37 20.03 -15.57
C LYS A 355 -21.50 20.15 -16.60
N TYR A 356 -21.34 19.59 -17.80
CA TYR A 356 -22.40 19.58 -18.79
C TYR A 356 -23.44 18.49 -18.52
N LEU A 357 -23.03 17.34 -18.00
CA LEU A 357 -23.96 16.30 -17.53
C LEU A 357 -24.89 16.85 -16.44
N ASP A 358 -24.35 17.58 -15.47
CA ASP A 358 -25.13 18.22 -14.42
C ASP A 358 -26.15 19.21 -15.00
N LYS A 359 -25.76 19.99 -16.02
CA LYS A 359 -26.65 20.91 -16.72
C LYS A 359 -27.74 20.20 -17.53
N VAL A 360 -27.44 19.05 -18.12
CA VAL A 360 -28.43 18.18 -18.79
C VAL A 360 -29.45 17.69 -17.77
N ASN A 361 -28.99 17.17 -16.63
CA ASN A 361 -29.85 16.66 -15.57
C ASN A 361 -30.79 17.74 -15.03
N VAL A 362 -30.27 18.95 -14.75
CA VAL A 362 -31.07 20.09 -14.29
C VAL A 362 -32.09 20.52 -15.34
N ALA A 363 -31.69 20.65 -16.61
CA ALA A 363 -32.62 21.04 -17.67
C ALA A 363 -33.70 19.97 -17.92
N THR A 364 -33.34 18.69 -17.81
CA THR A 364 -34.27 17.56 -17.98
C THR A 364 -35.29 17.53 -16.84
N ALA A 365 -34.85 17.76 -15.59
CA ALA A 365 -35.76 17.87 -14.46
C ALA A 365 -36.73 19.06 -14.62
N GLN A 366 -36.24 20.21 -15.10
CA GLN A 366 -37.09 21.38 -15.41
C GLN A 366 -38.13 21.06 -16.48
N TYR A 367 -37.72 20.37 -17.56
CA TYR A 367 -38.64 19.95 -18.61
C TYR A 367 -39.71 18.96 -18.09
N ASN A 368 -39.31 17.94 -17.34
CA ASN A 368 -40.23 16.93 -16.80
C ASN A 368 -41.24 17.53 -15.81
N ALA A 369 -40.85 18.57 -15.06
CA ALA A 369 -41.73 19.27 -14.12
C ALA A 369 -42.72 20.24 -14.79
N SER A 370 -42.61 20.48 -16.10
CA SER A 370 -43.43 21.48 -16.82
C SER A 370 -44.81 20.95 -17.28
N SER A 371 -45.29 19.84 -16.70
CA SER A 371 -46.61 19.29 -17.03
C SER A 371 -47.72 20.25 -16.58
N GLY A 372 -48.48 20.80 -17.54
CA GLY A 372 -49.52 21.82 -17.28
C GLY A 372 -49.14 23.23 -17.75
N GLU A 373 -47.89 23.45 -18.15
CA GLU A 373 -47.43 24.71 -18.74
C GLU A 373 -47.79 24.84 -20.23
N SER A 374 -47.67 26.04 -20.78
CA SER A 374 -47.91 26.28 -22.21
C SER A 374 -46.93 25.51 -23.11
N LEU A 375 -47.40 25.06 -24.28
CA LEU A 375 -46.56 24.37 -25.28
C LEU A 375 -45.31 25.18 -25.66
N SER A 376 -45.44 26.50 -25.78
CA SER A 376 -44.31 27.41 -26.07
C SER A 376 -43.24 27.37 -24.97
N TYR A 377 -43.65 27.27 -23.70
CA TYR A 377 -42.74 27.16 -22.56
C TYR A 377 -42.04 25.80 -22.53
N GLN A 378 -42.79 24.71 -22.74
CA GLN A 378 -42.24 23.36 -22.82
C GLN A 378 -41.21 23.22 -23.96
N GLN A 379 -41.48 23.82 -25.12
CA GLN A 379 -40.54 23.85 -26.26
C GLN A 379 -39.23 24.58 -25.93
N LYS A 380 -39.27 25.68 -25.17
CA LYS A 380 -38.07 26.39 -24.71
C LYS A 380 -37.22 25.54 -23.77
N LEU A 381 -37.84 24.80 -22.86
CA LEU A 381 -37.14 23.90 -21.95
C LEU A 381 -36.52 22.71 -22.70
N LEU A 382 -37.23 22.13 -23.67
CA LEU A 382 -36.70 21.08 -24.53
C LEU A 382 -35.48 21.56 -25.34
N ALA A 383 -35.53 22.77 -25.90
CA ALA A 383 -34.38 23.37 -26.59
C ALA A 383 -33.15 23.56 -25.66
N LYS A 384 -33.40 23.85 -24.37
CA LYS A 384 -32.34 23.94 -23.35
C LYS A 384 -31.72 22.58 -23.03
N VAL A 385 -32.53 21.52 -22.94
CA VAL A 385 -32.05 20.13 -22.81
C VAL A 385 -31.17 19.75 -24.00
N GLN A 386 -31.62 20.01 -25.23
CA GLN A 386 -30.85 19.71 -26.44
C GLN A 386 -29.51 20.45 -26.44
N LYS A 387 -29.51 21.76 -26.18
CA LYS A 387 -28.29 22.58 -26.10
C LYS A 387 -27.26 22.03 -25.10
N HIS A 388 -27.70 21.61 -23.92
CA HIS A 388 -26.79 21.05 -22.92
C HIS A 388 -26.31 19.64 -23.30
N THR A 389 -27.15 18.85 -23.96
CA THR A 389 -26.80 17.52 -24.47
C THR A 389 -25.73 17.62 -25.56
N ASP A 390 -25.87 18.56 -26.50
CA ASP A 390 -24.85 18.81 -27.55
C ASP A 390 -23.50 19.22 -26.94
N ALA A 391 -23.53 20.05 -25.90
CA ALA A 391 -22.34 20.46 -25.16
C ALA A 391 -21.69 19.30 -24.38
N TYR A 392 -22.50 18.40 -23.80
CA TYR A 392 -22.02 17.18 -23.16
C TYR A 392 -21.37 16.22 -24.17
N ASN A 393 -22.00 16.01 -25.32
CA ASN A 393 -21.46 15.16 -26.39
C ASN A 393 -20.13 15.73 -26.93
N THR A 394 -20.05 17.04 -27.13
CA THR A 394 -18.81 17.71 -27.52
C THR A 394 -17.71 17.54 -26.46
N ALA A 395 -18.04 17.70 -25.18
CA ALA A 395 -17.09 17.49 -24.10
C ALA A 395 -16.64 16.02 -23.98
N THR A 396 -17.52 15.07 -24.28
CA THR A 396 -17.21 13.64 -24.33
C THR A 396 -16.18 13.32 -25.42
N GLN A 397 -16.29 13.96 -26.60
CA GLN A 397 -15.28 13.81 -27.64
C GLN A 397 -13.91 14.32 -27.16
N VAL A 398 -13.87 15.49 -26.51
CA VAL A 398 -12.62 16.05 -25.96
C VAL A 398 -12.01 15.13 -24.90
N VAL A 399 -12.83 14.48 -24.06
CA VAL A 399 -12.37 13.45 -23.10
C VAL A 399 -11.73 12.28 -23.84
N ASN A 400 -12.36 11.78 -24.91
CA ASN A 400 -11.82 10.68 -25.69
C ASN A 400 -10.48 11.06 -26.36
N ASP A 401 -10.40 12.25 -26.95
CA ASP A 401 -9.18 12.73 -27.62
C ASP A 401 -8.03 12.89 -26.62
N THR A 402 -8.31 13.48 -25.45
CA THR A 402 -7.29 13.65 -24.39
C THR A 402 -6.90 12.32 -23.73
N ALA A 403 -7.81 11.34 -23.64
CA ALA A 403 -7.50 9.99 -23.20
C ALA A 403 -6.55 9.29 -24.18
N GLN A 404 -6.78 9.42 -25.49
CA GLN A 404 -5.89 8.87 -26.51
C GLN A 404 -4.49 9.50 -26.43
N GLN A 405 -4.41 10.83 -26.24
CA GLN A 405 -3.13 11.52 -26.06
C GLN A 405 -2.40 11.06 -24.79
N LEU A 406 -3.11 10.89 -23.68
CA LEU A 406 -2.54 10.34 -22.44
C LEU A 406 -2.02 8.92 -22.65
N ASN A 407 -2.81 8.06 -23.29
CA ASN A 407 -2.41 6.69 -23.59
C ASN A 407 -1.19 6.62 -24.53
N ALA A 408 -1.07 7.54 -25.48
CA ALA A 408 0.06 7.58 -26.40
C ALA A 408 1.39 7.92 -25.71
N VAL A 409 1.37 8.76 -24.66
CA VAL A 409 2.59 9.19 -23.95
C VAL A 409 2.95 8.31 -22.75
N THR A 410 1.99 7.52 -22.27
CA THR A 410 2.16 6.66 -21.07
C THR A 410 3.29 5.62 -21.22
N PRO A 411 3.44 4.88 -22.33
CA PRO A 411 4.52 3.90 -22.48
C PRO A 411 5.93 4.52 -22.39
N ALA A 412 6.12 5.70 -23.01
CA ALA A 412 7.40 6.40 -22.99
C ALA A 412 7.76 6.87 -21.57
N TYR A 413 6.77 7.39 -20.83
CA TYR A 413 6.95 7.71 -19.41
C TYR A 413 7.30 6.48 -18.57
N GLN A 414 6.58 5.37 -18.73
CA GLN A 414 6.84 4.16 -17.96
C GLN A 414 8.23 3.57 -18.26
N ALA A 415 8.64 3.55 -19.53
CA ALA A 415 9.97 3.09 -19.92
C ALA A 415 11.07 3.96 -19.29
N ALA A 416 10.92 5.28 -19.34
CA ALA A 416 11.89 6.20 -18.76
C ALA A 416 11.93 6.13 -17.22
N LEU A 417 10.78 5.96 -16.56
CA LEU A 417 10.68 5.74 -15.12
C LEU A 417 11.37 4.43 -14.70
N ASN A 418 11.11 3.33 -15.41
CA ASN A 418 11.74 2.04 -15.14
C ASN A 418 13.26 2.11 -15.30
N ALA A 419 13.76 2.75 -16.37
CA ALA A 419 15.19 2.93 -16.60
C ALA A 419 15.84 3.80 -15.50
N TYR A 420 15.17 4.89 -15.08
CA TYR A 420 15.64 5.72 -13.98
C TYR A 420 15.69 4.95 -12.66
N ASN A 421 14.64 4.21 -12.32
CA ASN A 421 14.59 3.41 -11.09
C ASN A 421 15.65 2.31 -11.08
N ALA A 422 15.86 1.61 -12.21
CA ALA A 422 16.92 0.62 -12.34
C ALA A 422 18.32 1.25 -12.11
N ALA A 423 18.57 2.45 -12.64
CA ALA A 423 19.82 3.16 -12.45
C ALA A 423 20.01 3.66 -11.00
N VAL A 424 18.93 4.08 -10.32
CA VAL A 424 18.94 4.41 -8.88
C VAL A 424 19.33 3.18 -8.06
N THR A 425 18.69 2.04 -8.30
CA THR A 425 18.99 0.77 -7.60
C THR A 425 20.45 0.37 -7.83
N ALA A 426 20.92 0.35 -9.07
CA ALA A 426 22.30 -0.02 -9.38
C ALA A 426 23.34 0.90 -8.70
N PHE A 427 23.07 2.21 -8.65
CA PHE A 427 23.93 3.15 -7.93
C PHE A 427 23.92 2.91 -6.41
N ASN A 428 22.76 2.65 -5.81
CA ASN A 428 22.65 2.39 -4.38
C ASN A 428 23.34 1.08 -3.99
N THR A 429 23.19 0.01 -4.79
CA THR A 429 23.92 -1.25 -4.60
C THR A 429 25.43 -1.03 -4.66
N ALA A 430 25.93 -0.29 -5.66
CA ALA A 430 27.35 0.01 -5.76
C ALA A 430 27.85 0.88 -4.60
N LYS A 431 27.00 1.80 -4.09
CA LYS A 431 27.31 2.61 -2.90
C LYS A 431 27.40 1.76 -1.63
N ALA A 432 26.47 0.82 -1.43
CA ALA A 432 26.48 -0.10 -0.30
C ALA A 432 27.73 -1.00 -0.32
N ALA A 433 28.07 -1.58 -1.47
CA ALA A 433 29.29 -2.39 -1.62
C ALA A 433 30.57 -1.63 -1.23
N VAL A 434 30.66 -0.32 -1.53
CA VAL A 434 31.78 0.52 -1.09
C VAL A 434 31.79 0.72 0.44
N VAL A 435 30.63 0.80 1.08
CA VAL A 435 30.52 0.93 2.54
C VAL A 435 30.93 -0.38 3.21
N ASP A 436 30.39 -1.51 2.75
CA ASP A 436 30.69 -2.83 3.30
C ASP A 436 32.18 -3.15 3.16
N GLN A 437 32.76 -2.88 1.99
CA GLN A 437 34.17 -3.11 1.74
C GLN A 437 35.09 -2.23 2.61
N LYS A 438 34.65 -1.04 3.05
CA LYS A 438 35.43 -0.24 4.01
C LYS A 438 35.57 -0.95 5.36
N VAL A 439 34.52 -1.64 5.80
CA VAL A 439 34.55 -2.43 7.05
C VAL A 439 35.52 -3.60 6.91
N VAL A 440 35.48 -4.30 5.76
CA VAL A 440 36.43 -5.39 5.45
C VAL A 440 37.87 -4.89 5.47
N VAL A 441 38.16 -3.74 4.85
CA VAL A 441 39.49 -3.11 4.86
C VAL A 441 39.95 -2.75 6.27
N GLU A 442 39.07 -2.19 7.11
CA GLU A 442 39.45 -1.82 8.49
C GLU A 442 39.70 -3.06 9.35
N ASN A 443 38.89 -4.12 9.20
CA ASN A 443 39.12 -5.40 9.89
C ASN A 443 40.44 -6.05 9.44
N ALA A 444 40.73 -6.08 8.14
CA ALA A 444 41.99 -6.60 7.60
C ALA A 444 43.20 -5.81 8.11
N LYS A 445 43.07 -4.48 8.21
CA LYS A 445 44.08 -3.59 8.79
C LYS A 445 44.32 -3.90 10.26
N GLN A 446 43.25 -4.05 11.06
CA GLN A 446 43.36 -4.34 12.49
C GLN A 446 44.01 -5.70 12.74
N ASN A 447 43.64 -6.72 11.97
CA ASN A 447 44.25 -8.05 12.05
C ASN A 447 45.76 -8.01 11.73
N TYR A 448 46.15 -7.26 10.69
CA TYR A 448 47.56 -7.06 10.37
C TYR A 448 48.33 -6.31 11.47
N ILE A 449 47.74 -5.26 12.07
CA ILE A 449 48.36 -4.54 13.19
C ILE A 449 48.55 -5.47 14.40
N ASN A 450 47.52 -6.24 14.76
CA ASN A 450 47.56 -7.16 15.88
C ASN A 450 48.59 -8.29 15.68
N SER A 451 48.86 -8.68 14.43
CA SER A 451 49.89 -9.70 14.12
C SER A 451 51.34 -9.24 14.33
N LYS A 452 51.55 -7.93 14.57
CA LYS A 452 52.86 -7.33 14.81
C LYS A 452 53.13 -6.95 16.27
N ALA A 453 52.09 -6.99 17.10
CA ALA A 453 52.17 -6.82 18.54
C ALA A 453 52.48 -8.17 19.19
#